data_AF-A0AAJ2WGL8-F1
#
_entry.id   AF-A0AAJ2WGL8-F1
#
_cell.length_a   1.000
_cell.length_b   1.000
_cell.length_c   1.000
_cell.angle_alpha   90.00
_cell.angle_beta   90.00
_cell.angle_gamma   90.00
#
_symmetry.space_group_name_H-M   'P 1'
#
loop_
_entity.id
_entity.type
_entity.pdbx_description
1 polymer ?
#
loop_
_entity_poly.entity_id
_entity_poly.type
_entity_poly.pdbx_seq_one_letter_code
_entity_poly.pdbx_strand_id
1 'polypeptide(L)'
;MKHSNFSKIILSLLLVSLLTFGYCGAVMAGNGDGSGGGSGDGSGGGSGPTTETTTETTTAPGSGDGIGGGSDKPLTIVTTIPAAGASDIAVDTPIKLEFSKNVAYATVRDANLKAVTLWAGDQLVKTEITMADDQLEPDLRNFIDIVPSEPLLEDTVYTIKVDKTLSSKSGVVLAEPLELTFTTVGTAEIANQNTNSSSGVNTIWVIIGLMVIVVVVGVVVVKRKKA
;
A
#
# COMPACT_ATOMS: atom_id res chain seq x y z
N MET A 1 -50.50 3.92 -0.88
CA MET A 1 -49.45 3.28 -1.71
C MET A 1 -48.38 4.31 -2.01
N LYS A 2 -47.27 4.26 -1.26
CA LYS A 2 -46.15 5.20 -1.40
C LYS A 2 -45.09 4.53 -2.26
N HIS A 3 -45.14 4.78 -3.56
CA HIS A 3 -44.16 4.26 -4.51
C HIS A 3 -42.81 4.90 -4.17
N SER A 4 -41.89 4.10 -3.61
CA SER A 4 -40.58 4.58 -3.20
C SER A 4 -39.75 4.90 -4.44
N ASN A 5 -39.09 6.06 -4.40
CA ASN A 5 -38.17 6.55 -5.44
C ASN A 5 -36.94 5.64 -5.65
N PHE A 6 -36.86 4.52 -4.91
CA PHE A 6 -35.82 3.50 -4.98
C PHE A 6 -35.83 2.73 -6.31
N SER A 7 -37.00 2.51 -6.92
CA SER A 7 -37.09 1.76 -8.18
C SER A 7 -36.55 2.55 -9.40
N LYS A 8 -36.59 3.89 -9.35
CA LYS A 8 -36.11 4.75 -10.46
C LYS A 8 -34.59 4.84 -10.52
N ILE A 9 -33.91 4.76 -9.38
CA ILE A 9 -32.45 4.85 -9.28
C ILE A 9 -31.80 3.55 -9.81
N ILE A 10 -32.41 2.39 -9.51
CA ILE A 10 -31.91 1.09 -9.96
C ILE A 10 -32.10 0.91 -11.48
N LEU A 11 -33.21 1.41 -12.04
CA LEU A 11 -33.45 1.34 -13.49
C LEU A 11 -32.53 2.29 -14.29
N SER A 12 -32.11 3.41 -13.70
CA SER A 12 -31.15 4.34 -14.30
C SER A 12 -29.71 3.79 -14.32
N LEU A 13 -29.32 3.02 -13.31
CA LEU A 13 -27.98 2.42 -13.23
C LEU A 13 -27.82 1.23 -14.19
N LEU A 14 -28.90 0.48 -14.45
CA LEU A 14 -28.87 -0.62 -15.42
C LEU A 14 -28.74 -0.12 -16.88
N LEU A 15 -29.24 1.08 -17.18
CA LEU A 15 -29.25 1.64 -18.54
C LEU A 15 -27.93 2.31 -18.94
N VAL A 16 -27.10 2.72 -17.96
CA VAL A 16 -25.76 3.31 -18.20
C VAL A 16 -24.67 2.23 -18.34
N SER A 17 -24.88 1.04 -17.76
CA SER A 17 -23.97 -0.10 -17.89
C SER A 17 -23.98 -0.72 -19.30
N LEU A 18 -25.08 -0.56 -20.06
CA LEU A 18 -25.23 -1.19 -21.38
C LEU A 18 -24.63 -0.39 -22.55
N LEU A 19 -24.03 0.80 -22.29
CA LEU A 19 -23.56 1.70 -23.35
C LEU A 19 -22.04 1.71 -23.60
N THR A 20 -21.24 0.93 -22.87
CA THR A 20 -19.76 0.96 -23.00
C THR A 20 -19.13 -0.29 -23.65
N PHE A 21 -19.93 -1.29 -24.06
CA PHE A 21 -19.44 -2.49 -24.77
C PHE A 21 -19.53 -2.39 -26.30
N GLY A 22 -19.37 -1.19 -26.86
CA GLY A 22 -19.66 -0.93 -28.27
C GLY A 22 -18.67 -0.02 -28.97
N TYR A 23 -17.37 -0.29 -28.90
CA TYR A 23 -16.44 0.20 -29.92
C TYR A 23 -15.44 -0.89 -30.32
N CYS A 24 -15.74 -1.51 -31.46
CA CYS A 24 -14.78 -2.21 -32.30
C CYS A 24 -13.73 -1.22 -32.83
N GLY A 25 -12.49 -1.68 -32.99
CA GLY A 25 -11.45 -0.92 -33.67
C GLY A 25 -10.14 -1.70 -33.85
N ALA A 26 -10.15 -2.58 -34.86
CA ALA A 26 -9.03 -3.10 -35.65
C ALA A 26 -7.66 -3.43 -35.00
N VAL A 27 -7.31 -4.70 -35.17
CA VAL A 27 -5.94 -5.21 -35.29
C VAL A 27 -5.09 -4.36 -36.23
N MET A 28 -3.97 -3.84 -35.74
CA MET A 28 -2.86 -3.38 -36.57
C MET A 28 -1.65 -4.26 -36.26
N ALA A 29 -1.44 -5.24 -37.13
CA ALA A 29 -0.18 -5.95 -37.23
C ALA A 29 0.86 -4.98 -37.79
N GLY A 30 1.75 -4.48 -36.92
CA GLY A 30 2.98 -3.83 -37.34
C GLY A 30 4.03 -4.91 -37.57
N ASN A 31 4.36 -5.17 -38.83
CA ASN A 31 5.56 -5.90 -39.21
C ASN A 31 6.78 -5.16 -38.63
N GLY A 32 7.45 -5.78 -37.67
CA GLY A 32 8.76 -5.39 -37.17
C GLY A 32 9.75 -6.51 -37.48
N ASP A 33 10.51 -6.27 -38.53
CA ASP A 33 11.60 -7.06 -39.08
C ASP A 33 12.93 -6.75 -38.39
N GLY A 34 13.63 -7.82 -37.95
CA GLY A 34 15.05 -7.80 -37.57
C GLY A 34 15.33 -7.26 -36.16
N SER A 35 16.36 -7.66 -35.43
CA SER A 35 17.51 -8.55 -35.61
C SER A 35 17.91 -8.91 -34.17
N GLY A 36 18.03 -10.18 -33.76
CA GLY A 36 19.24 -10.94 -34.01
C GLY A 36 20.40 -10.45 -33.14
N GLY A 37 20.70 -11.20 -32.06
CA GLY A 37 22.05 -11.33 -31.51
C GLY A 37 22.34 -10.63 -30.18
N GLY A 38 22.68 -11.41 -29.15
CA GLY A 38 23.33 -10.87 -27.95
C GLY A 38 23.19 -11.70 -26.68
N SER A 39 23.41 -13.03 -26.73
CA SER A 39 23.71 -13.78 -25.51
C SER A 39 25.15 -13.48 -25.12
N GLY A 40 25.34 -12.62 -24.12
CA GLY A 40 26.63 -12.40 -23.48
C GLY A 40 26.66 -13.10 -22.13
N ASP A 41 27.24 -14.30 -22.08
CA ASP A 41 27.60 -15.05 -20.90
C ASP A 41 28.93 -14.52 -20.34
N GLY A 42 28.87 -13.44 -19.57
CA GLY A 42 30.03 -12.90 -18.87
C GLY A 42 30.45 -13.80 -17.70
N SER A 43 31.20 -14.86 -17.96
CA SER A 43 31.92 -15.64 -16.94
C SER A 43 33.19 -14.91 -16.51
N GLY A 44 33.07 -14.06 -15.49
CA GLY A 44 34.21 -13.41 -14.83
C GLY A 44 34.90 -14.33 -13.83
N GLY A 45 35.64 -15.32 -14.31
CA GLY A 45 36.54 -16.12 -13.48
C GLY A 45 37.79 -15.31 -13.10
N GLY A 46 37.79 -14.73 -11.91
CA GLY A 46 38.99 -14.11 -11.33
C GLY A 46 39.89 -15.16 -10.69
N SER A 47 40.95 -15.58 -11.39
CA SER A 47 42.08 -16.30 -10.81
C SER A 47 43.33 -15.41 -10.88
N GLY A 48 44.05 -15.35 -9.75
CA GLY A 48 45.19 -14.46 -9.50
C GLY A 48 46.42 -14.69 -10.39
N PRO A 49 47.52 -13.97 -10.11
CA PRO A 49 48.61 -13.82 -11.07
C PRO A 49 49.55 -15.03 -11.04
N THR A 50 49.74 -15.68 -12.18
CA THR A 50 50.89 -16.53 -12.41
C THR A 50 51.61 -16.07 -13.67
N THR A 51 52.77 -15.50 -13.44
CA THR A 51 53.82 -15.16 -14.39
C THR A 51 54.22 -16.40 -15.19
N GLU A 52 53.99 -16.42 -16.49
CA GLU A 52 54.76 -17.26 -17.42
C GLU A 52 54.66 -16.74 -18.86
N THR A 53 55.84 -16.59 -19.47
CA THR A 53 56.13 -16.04 -20.80
C THR A 53 55.81 -17.08 -21.87
N THR A 54 54.92 -16.80 -22.82
CA THR A 54 54.90 -17.46 -24.15
C THR A 54 54.22 -16.54 -25.18
N THR A 55 54.83 -16.48 -26.36
CA THR A 55 54.53 -15.63 -27.51
C THR A 55 53.15 -15.93 -28.12
N GLU A 56 52.19 -15.01 -28.02
CA GLU A 56 50.95 -15.08 -28.80
C GLU A 56 50.52 -13.70 -29.33
N THR A 57 50.06 -13.73 -30.58
CA THR A 57 49.49 -12.66 -31.40
C THR A 57 48.72 -11.61 -30.60
N THR A 58 49.12 -10.35 -30.74
CA THR A 58 48.46 -9.17 -30.18
C THR A 58 47.04 -9.04 -30.74
N THR A 59 46.09 -9.74 -30.13
CA THR A 59 44.68 -9.35 -30.20
C THR A 59 44.54 -8.26 -29.14
N ALA A 60 44.29 -7.02 -29.57
CA ALA A 60 44.03 -5.92 -28.68
C ALA A 60 42.95 -6.32 -27.65
N PRO A 61 43.09 -5.97 -26.35
CA PRO A 61 42.00 -6.16 -25.41
C PRO A 61 40.76 -5.48 -25.99
N GLY A 62 39.69 -6.26 -26.15
CA GLY A 62 38.41 -5.72 -26.61
C GLY A 62 38.05 -4.54 -25.71
N SER A 63 37.98 -3.35 -26.31
CA SER A 63 37.54 -2.13 -25.62
C SER A 63 36.02 -2.20 -25.49
N GLY A 64 35.55 -3.16 -24.70
CA GLY A 64 34.18 -3.18 -24.21
C GLY A 64 34.09 -2.07 -23.19
N ASP A 65 33.53 -0.94 -23.61
CA ASP A 65 33.24 0.23 -22.77
C ASP A 65 32.21 -0.07 -21.65
N GLY A 66 31.63 -1.28 -21.63
CA GLY A 66 30.84 -1.81 -20.52
C GLY A 66 29.55 -1.03 -20.25
N ILE A 67 29.22 -0.06 -21.10
CA ILE A 67 28.00 0.74 -21.06
C ILE A 67 26.85 -0.10 -21.62
N GLY A 68 26.50 -1.19 -20.92
CA GLY A 68 25.26 -1.90 -21.20
C GLY A 68 24.12 -0.89 -21.30
N GLY A 69 23.45 -0.85 -22.46
CA GLY A 69 22.49 0.19 -22.89
C GLY A 69 21.20 0.31 -22.06
N GLY A 70 21.23 -0.12 -20.80
CA GLY A 70 20.17 0.10 -19.84
C GLY A 70 20.17 1.52 -19.25
N SER A 71 21.25 2.29 -19.38
CA SER A 71 21.40 3.63 -18.79
C SER A 71 20.40 4.67 -19.32
N ASP A 72 19.89 4.50 -20.54
CA ASP A 72 19.04 5.53 -21.17
C ASP A 72 17.55 5.38 -20.82
N LYS A 73 17.14 4.26 -20.22
CA LYS A 73 15.75 4.07 -19.78
C LYS A 73 15.46 4.89 -18.51
N PRO A 74 14.28 5.50 -18.36
CA PRO A 74 13.93 6.19 -17.12
C PRO A 74 13.84 5.21 -15.94
N LEU A 75 14.12 5.71 -14.73
CA LEU A 75 13.77 5.03 -13.49
C LEU A 75 12.31 5.35 -13.17
N THR A 76 11.48 4.32 -13.02
CA THR A 76 10.04 4.46 -12.79
C THR A 76 9.58 3.45 -11.75
N ILE A 77 8.48 3.78 -11.06
CA ILE A 77 7.76 2.81 -10.24
C ILE A 77 7.05 1.80 -11.15
N VAL A 78 7.06 0.52 -10.78
CA VAL A 78 6.42 -0.59 -11.49
C VAL A 78 5.19 -1.03 -10.72
N THR A 79 5.35 -1.34 -9.44
CA THR A 79 4.25 -1.71 -8.55
C THR A 79 4.44 -1.12 -7.16
N THR A 80 3.33 -0.97 -6.45
CA THR A 80 3.29 -0.56 -5.05
C THR A 80 2.34 -1.49 -4.30
N ILE A 81 2.73 -1.88 -3.10
CA ILE A 81 1.90 -2.58 -2.14
C ILE A 81 1.91 -1.72 -0.88
N PRO A 82 0.76 -1.25 -0.36
CA PRO A 82 -0.54 -1.21 -1.03
C PRO A 82 -0.50 -0.50 -2.40
N ALA A 83 -1.46 -0.83 -3.26
CA ALA A 83 -1.61 -0.13 -4.54
C ALA A 83 -1.89 1.37 -4.29
N ALA A 84 -1.35 2.23 -5.14
CA ALA A 84 -1.56 3.67 -5.02
C ALA A 84 -3.07 4.02 -5.06
N GLY A 85 -3.51 4.81 -4.08
CA GLY A 85 -4.91 5.21 -3.88
C GLY A 85 -5.81 4.13 -3.28
N ALA A 86 -5.28 2.98 -2.85
CA ALA A 86 -6.10 1.91 -2.29
C ALA A 86 -6.69 2.29 -0.92
N SER A 87 -7.93 1.85 -0.68
CA SER A 87 -8.65 1.99 0.60
C SER A 87 -8.79 0.66 1.31
N ASP A 88 -9.26 0.70 2.56
CA ASP A 88 -9.58 -0.47 3.36
C ASP A 88 -8.39 -1.42 3.55
N ILE A 89 -7.18 -0.84 3.63
CA ILE A 89 -5.94 -1.58 3.82
C ILE A 89 -5.79 -2.01 5.27
N ALA A 90 -5.51 -3.29 5.52
CA ALA A 90 -5.25 -3.75 6.88
C ALA A 90 -3.98 -3.08 7.45
N VAL A 91 -3.99 -2.71 8.72
CA VAL A 91 -2.90 -1.96 9.38
C VAL A 91 -1.55 -2.71 9.45
N ASP A 92 -1.57 -4.02 9.23
CA ASP A 92 -0.42 -4.93 9.17
C ASP A 92 0.02 -5.27 7.73
N THR A 93 -0.61 -4.65 6.72
CA THR A 93 -0.25 -4.88 5.32
C THR A 93 1.19 -4.44 5.06
N PRO A 94 2.03 -5.29 4.44
CA PRO A 94 3.40 -4.91 4.11
C PRO A 94 3.41 -3.75 3.11
N ILE A 95 4.33 -2.80 3.32
CA ILE A 95 4.52 -1.67 2.42
C ILE A 95 5.78 -1.94 1.56
N LYS A 96 5.61 -2.07 0.25
CA LYS A 96 6.64 -2.46 -0.71
C LYS A 96 6.54 -1.65 -2.00
N LEU A 97 7.68 -1.19 -2.50
CA LEU A 97 7.81 -0.48 -3.77
C LEU A 97 8.68 -1.28 -4.72
N GLU A 98 8.25 -1.44 -5.97
CA GLU A 98 9.04 -2.06 -7.03
C GLU A 98 9.41 -1.02 -8.09
N PHE A 99 10.69 -0.97 -8.47
CA PHE A 99 11.19 -0.07 -9.49
C PHE A 99 11.61 -0.82 -10.77
N SER A 100 11.64 -0.10 -11.88
CA SER A 100 12.02 -0.67 -13.18
C SER A 100 13.51 -1.02 -13.28
N LYS A 101 14.32 -0.62 -12.30
CA LYS A 101 15.77 -0.82 -12.26
C LYS A 101 16.25 -1.15 -10.85
N ASN A 102 17.48 -1.64 -10.78
CA ASN A 102 18.17 -1.94 -9.53
C ASN A 102 18.39 -0.65 -8.73
N VAL A 103 17.74 -0.55 -7.57
CA VAL A 103 17.85 0.55 -6.61
C VAL A 103 18.60 0.13 -5.33
N ALA A 104 18.91 -1.16 -5.17
CA ALA A 104 19.56 -1.73 -4.00
C ALA A 104 21.09 -1.89 -4.14
N TYR A 105 21.66 -1.49 -5.27
CA TYR A 105 23.10 -1.62 -5.52
C TYR A 105 23.92 -0.83 -4.48
N ALA A 106 24.99 -1.46 -3.98
CA ALA A 106 25.76 -1.00 -2.83
C ALA A 106 26.18 0.49 -2.89
N THR A 107 26.50 1.04 -4.07
CA THR A 107 26.96 2.43 -4.19
C THR A 107 25.84 3.48 -4.10
N VAL A 108 24.57 3.08 -4.32
CA VAL A 108 23.40 3.98 -4.27
C VAL A 108 22.48 3.70 -3.09
N ARG A 109 22.56 2.48 -2.52
CA ARG A 109 21.68 1.97 -1.47
C ARG A 109 21.57 2.93 -0.28
N ASP A 110 22.68 3.38 0.30
CA ASP A 110 22.67 4.26 1.48
C ASP A 110 22.00 5.61 1.24
N ALA A 111 22.07 6.13 0.01
CA ALA A 111 21.37 7.35 -0.38
C ALA A 111 19.88 7.08 -0.59
N ASN A 112 19.56 5.99 -1.30
CA ASN A 112 18.18 5.61 -1.60
C ASN A 112 17.36 5.28 -0.35
N LEU A 113 17.97 4.69 0.68
CA LEU A 113 17.32 4.42 1.97
C LEU A 113 16.81 5.70 2.65
N LYS A 114 17.43 6.85 2.36
CA LYS A 114 17.05 8.17 2.90
C LYS A 114 16.08 8.93 2.00
N ALA A 115 15.88 8.47 0.77
CA ALA A 115 15.00 9.10 -0.20
C ALA A 115 13.52 8.72 -0.01
N VAL A 116 13.22 7.80 0.89
CA VAL A 116 11.86 7.28 1.11
C VAL A 116 11.38 7.63 2.51
N THR A 117 10.17 8.16 2.61
CA THR A 117 9.53 8.49 3.89
C THR A 117 8.04 8.15 3.86
N LEU A 118 7.48 7.87 5.03
CA LEU A 118 6.05 7.60 5.22
C LEU A 118 5.44 8.68 6.11
N TRP A 119 4.25 9.16 5.73
CA TRP A 119 3.55 10.25 6.41
C TRP A 119 2.12 9.86 6.71
N ALA A 120 1.59 10.29 7.86
CA ALA A 120 0.18 10.23 8.21
C ALA A 120 -0.34 11.68 8.27
N GLY A 121 -1.02 12.13 7.22
CA GLY A 121 -1.25 13.57 7.01
C GLY A 121 0.08 14.34 7.00
N ASP A 122 0.23 15.29 7.94
CA ASP A 122 1.44 16.12 8.10
C ASP A 122 2.47 15.52 9.08
N GLN A 123 2.18 14.37 9.70
CA GLN A 123 3.07 13.73 10.67
C GLN A 123 3.97 12.69 10.00
N LEU A 124 5.28 12.84 10.18
CA LEU A 124 6.24 11.82 9.75
C LEU A 124 6.09 10.55 10.60
N VAL A 125 5.90 9.41 9.94
CA VAL A 125 5.83 8.09 10.56
C VAL A 125 7.24 7.53 10.65
N LYS A 126 7.61 7.04 11.83
CA LYS A 126 8.91 6.41 12.02
C LYS A 126 8.94 5.04 11.31
N THR A 127 9.88 4.86 10.39
CA THR A 127 10.01 3.64 9.59
C THR A 127 11.45 3.14 9.56
N GLU A 128 11.60 1.82 9.50
CA GLU A 128 12.80 1.17 8.99
C GLU A 128 12.61 0.92 7.49
N ILE A 129 13.51 1.47 6.68
CA ILE A 129 13.54 1.25 5.24
C ILE A 129 14.60 0.19 4.97
N THR A 130 14.26 -0.83 4.19
CA THR A 130 15.19 -1.91 3.84
C THR A 130 15.23 -2.17 2.34
N MET A 131 16.37 -2.64 1.89
CA MET A 131 16.62 -3.10 0.53
C MET A 131 17.51 -4.34 0.64
N ALA A 132 17.26 -5.33 -0.20
CA ALA A 132 18.06 -6.54 -0.24
C ALA A 132 19.50 -6.27 -0.70
N ASP A 133 20.43 -7.17 -0.39
CA ASP A 133 21.76 -7.10 -1.02
C ASP A 133 21.68 -7.63 -2.45
N ASP A 134 22.05 -6.82 -3.44
CA ASP A 134 21.82 -7.18 -4.85
C ASP A 134 22.74 -8.30 -5.37
N GLN A 135 23.81 -8.64 -4.63
CA GLN A 135 24.67 -9.78 -4.94
C GLN A 135 24.13 -11.08 -4.35
N LEU A 136 23.55 -11.02 -3.15
CA LEU A 136 23.00 -12.19 -2.46
C LEU A 136 21.58 -12.51 -2.94
N GLU A 137 20.78 -11.48 -3.19
CA GLU A 137 19.35 -11.56 -3.53
C GLU A 137 19.06 -10.74 -4.79
N PRO A 138 19.61 -11.13 -5.95
CA PRO A 138 19.49 -10.36 -7.18
C PRO A 138 18.03 -10.15 -7.61
N ASP A 139 17.12 -11.07 -7.29
CA ASP A 139 15.70 -10.94 -7.61
C ASP A 139 15.00 -9.82 -6.84
N LEU A 140 15.56 -9.41 -5.70
CA LEU A 140 15.01 -8.37 -4.83
C LEU A 140 15.64 -6.98 -5.05
N ARG A 141 16.62 -6.87 -5.96
CA ARG A 141 17.41 -5.63 -6.18
C ARG A 141 16.59 -4.40 -6.60
N ASN A 142 15.38 -4.60 -7.08
CA ASN A 142 14.46 -3.57 -7.56
C ASN A 142 13.47 -3.11 -6.49
N PHE A 143 13.49 -3.70 -5.30
CA PHE A 143 12.47 -3.49 -4.28
C PHE A 143 13.00 -2.64 -3.12
N ILE A 144 12.08 -1.86 -2.55
CA ILE A 144 12.25 -1.17 -1.28
C ILE A 144 11.11 -1.61 -0.37
N ASP A 145 11.44 -2.11 0.81
CA ASP A 145 10.47 -2.46 1.85
C ASP A 145 10.46 -1.36 2.92
N ILE A 146 9.26 -1.00 3.36
CA ILE A 146 9.01 0.07 4.34
C ILE A 146 8.30 -0.56 5.54
N VAL A 147 8.97 -0.56 6.69
CA VAL A 147 8.46 -1.17 7.91
C VAL A 147 8.20 -0.09 8.96
N PRO A 148 6.94 0.28 9.23
CA PRO A 148 6.60 1.17 10.34
C PRO A 148 7.12 0.61 11.68
N SER A 149 7.71 1.48 12.51
CA SER A 149 8.20 1.07 13.84
C SER A 149 7.07 0.82 14.84
N GLU A 150 5.89 1.40 14.59
CA GLU A 150 4.66 1.19 15.35
C GLU A 150 3.55 0.77 14.37
N PRO A 151 2.54 0.00 14.81
CA PRO A 151 1.41 -0.35 13.98
C PRO A 151 0.75 0.88 13.35
N LEU A 152 0.29 0.77 12.11
CA LEU A 152 -0.47 1.82 11.47
C LEU A 152 -1.78 2.06 12.23
N LEU A 153 -2.22 3.30 12.24
CA LEU A 153 -3.51 3.70 12.78
C LEU A 153 -4.60 3.34 11.78
N GLU A 154 -5.76 2.98 12.31
CA GLU A 154 -6.97 2.76 11.52
C GLU A 154 -7.55 4.07 10.99
N ASP A 155 -8.40 3.99 9.96
CA ASP A 155 -9.07 5.14 9.33
C ASP A 155 -8.11 6.31 9.02
N THR A 156 -6.89 5.99 8.60
CA THR A 156 -5.81 6.97 8.43
C THR A 156 -5.29 6.93 7.01
N VAL A 157 -5.15 8.12 6.41
CA VAL A 157 -4.52 8.29 5.10
C VAL A 157 -3.01 8.39 5.27
N TYR A 158 -2.30 7.45 4.67
CA TYR A 158 -0.86 7.42 4.61
C TYR A 158 -0.36 7.89 3.25
N THR A 159 0.75 8.62 3.25
CA THR A 159 1.44 9.09 2.04
C THR A 159 2.89 8.63 2.08
N ILE A 160 3.28 7.82 1.10
CA ILE A 160 4.66 7.46 0.83
C ILE A 160 5.24 8.53 -0.09
N LYS A 161 6.34 9.15 0.35
CA LYS A 161 7.07 10.14 -0.46
C LYS A 161 8.41 9.57 -0.86
N VAL A 162 8.69 9.57 -2.16
CA VAL A 162 9.96 9.16 -2.74
C VAL A 162 10.60 10.37 -3.40
N ASP A 163 11.74 10.80 -2.87
CA ASP A 163 12.46 11.97 -3.35
C ASP A 163 13.09 11.71 -4.74
N LYS A 164 13.19 12.77 -5.53
CA LYS A 164 13.77 12.73 -6.88
C LYS A 164 15.23 12.23 -6.90
N THR A 165 15.95 12.35 -5.77
CA THR A 165 17.32 11.85 -5.61
C THR A 165 17.45 10.33 -5.63
N LEU A 166 16.35 9.58 -5.53
CA LEU A 166 16.37 8.12 -5.69
C LEU A 166 16.99 7.76 -7.04
N SER A 167 18.02 6.91 -7.01
CA SER A 167 18.84 6.57 -8.17
C SER A 167 18.99 5.07 -8.37
N SER A 168 19.17 4.65 -9.62
CA SER A 168 19.47 3.26 -9.97
C SER A 168 20.98 3.00 -10.00
N LYS A 169 21.38 1.72 -10.06
CA LYS A 169 22.78 1.30 -10.32
C LYS A 169 23.42 2.01 -11.52
N SER A 170 22.64 2.35 -12.54
CA SER A 170 23.12 3.06 -13.74
C SER A 170 23.32 4.57 -13.54
N GLY A 171 23.00 5.12 -12.36
CA GLY A 171 23.05 6.56 -12.07
C GLY A 171 21.82 7.35 -12.51
N VAL A 172 20.87 6.71 -13.22
CA VAL A 172 19.58 7.34 -13.56
C VAL A 172 18.76 7.58 -12.30
N VAL A 173 18.28 8.81 -12.15
CA VAL A 173 17.39 9.27 -11.07
C VAL A 173 15.92 9.27 -11.50
N LEU A 174 15.01 9.39 -10.54
CA LEU A 174 13.61 9.67 -10.85
C LEU A 174 13.45 10.98 -11.65
N ALA A 175 12.49 11.01 -12.56
CA ALA A 175 12.19 12.23 -13.34
C ALA A 175 11.59 13.33 -12.44
N GLU A 176 10.72 12.93 -11.53
CA GLU A 176 9.98 13.75 -10.57
C GLU A 176 9.83 12.98 -9.24
N PRO A 177 9.65 13.67 -8.10
CA PRO A 177 9.33 12.99 -6.85
C PRO A 177 7.99 12.26 -6.95
N LEU A 178 7.86 11.14 -6.25
CA LEU A 178 6.63 10.36 -6.21
C LEU A 178 5.92 10.59 -4.88
N GLU A 179 4.60 10.80 -4.94
CA GLU A 179 3.72 10.79 -3.77
C GLU A 179 2.62 9.74 -4.01
N LEU A 180 2.58 8.71 -3.16
CA LEU A 180 1.68 7.57 -3.27
C LEU A 180 0.86 7.48 -2.00
N THR A 181 -0.47 7.39 -2.12
CA THR A 181 -1.35 7.36 -0.96
C THR A 181 -2.01 5.99 -0.78
N PHE A 182 -2.38 5.65 0.45
CA PHE A 182 -3.31 4.56 0.75
C PHE A 182 -4.06 4.88 2.04
N THR A 183 -5.20 4.23 2.26
CA THR A 183 -6.04 4.44 3.45
C THR A 183 -6.23 3.14 4.18
N THR A 184 -5.93 3.13 5.48
CA THR A 184 -6.17 1.97 6.33
C THR A 184 -7.65 1.77 6.60
N VAL A 185 -8.04 0.51 6.78
CA VAL A 185 -9.39 0.16 7.19
C VAL A 185 -9.71 0.85 8.52
N GLY A 186 -10.86 1.50 8.61
CA GLY A 186 -11.38 1.95 9.89
C GLY A 186 -11.98 0.76 10.63
N THR A 187 -11.80 0.67 11.96
CA THR A 187 -12.78 -0.09 12.74
C THR A 187 -14.14 0.50 12.42
N ALA A 188 -14.97 -0.28 11.73
CA ALA A 188 -16.39 -0.04 11.77
C ALA A 188 -16.72 -0.06 13.26
N GLU A 189 -16.96 1.11 13.85
CA GLU A 189 -17.67 1.14 15.11
C GLU A 189 -18.91 0.31 14.83
N ILE A 190 -18.96 -0.88 15.40
CA ILE A 190 -20.24 -1.45 15.74
C ILE A 190 -20.72 -0.43 16.75
N ALA A 191 -21.42 0.59 16.24
CA ALA A 191 -22.47 1.26 16.96
C ALA A 191 -23.27 0.06 17.45
N ASN A 192 -22.96 -0.32 18.68
CA ASN A 192 -23.81 -1.12 19.49
C ASN A 192 -25.02 -0.22 19.53
N GLN A 193 -25.90 -0.40 18.53
CA GLN A 193 -27.27 -0.02 18.64
C GLN A 193 -27.58 -0.62 19.99
N ASN A 194 -27.66 0.26 20.98
CA ASN A 194 -28.39 0.04 22.17
C ASN A 194 -29.81 -0.20 21.64
N THR A 195 -30.01 -1.39 21.06
CA THR A 195 -31.28 -2.03 20.88
C THR A 195 -31.73 -1.96 22.29
N ASN A 196 -32.64 -1.01 22.52
CA ASN A 196 -33.41 -0.90 23.72
C ASN A 196 -33.70 -2.35 24.08
N SER A 197 -32.92 -2.84 25.04
CA SER A 197 -33.33 -3.93 25.85
C SER A 197 -34.49 -3.28 26.55
N SER A 198 -35.65 -3.34 25.90
CA SER A 198 -36.92 -3.51 26.56
C SER A 198 -36.71 -4.76 27.39
N SER A 199 -35.98 -4.57 28.50
CA SER A 199 -36.24 -5.28 29.70
C SER A 199 -37.73 -5.03 29.87
N GLY A 200 -38.50 -6.06 29.54
CA GLY A 200 -39.87 -6.22 29.98
C GLY A 200 -39.83 -6.31 31.50
N VAL A 201 -39.38 -5.24 32.16
CA VAL A 201 -39.70 -4.96 33.54
C VAL A 201 -41.18 -4.63 33.45
N ASN A 202 -41.99 -5.63 33.75
CA ASN A 202 -43.43 -5.47 33.93
C ASN A 202 -43.64 -4.33 34.95
N THR A 203 -43.82 -3.12 34.43
CA THR A 203 -43.99 -1.87 35.19
C THR A 203 -45.16 -1.96 36.16
N ILE A 204 -46.05 -2.92 35.96
CA ILE A 204 -47.16 -3.28 36.84
C ILE A 204 -46.67 -3.65 38.26
N TRP A 205 -45.62 -4.47 38.42
CA TRP A 205 -45.17 -4.90 39.76
C TRP A 205 -44.44 -3.78 40.52
N VAL A 206 -43.72 -2.91 39.82
CA VAL A 206 -43.03 -1.75 40.42
C VAL A 206 -44.03 -0.68 40.86
N ILE A 207 -45.10 -0.44 40.07
CA ILE A 207 -46.17 0.50 40.42
C ILE A 207 -47.00 -0.02 41.59
N ILE A 208 -47.35 -1.32 41.62
CA ILE A 208 -48.08 -1.93 42.74
C ILE A 208 -47.22 -1.86 44.03
N GLY A 209 -45.92 -2.16 43.94
CA GLY A 209 -45.01 -2.04 45.07
C GLY A 209 -44.94 -0.63 45.66
N LEU A 210 -44.85 0.40 44.81
CA LEU A 210 -44.87 1.80 45.25
C LEU A 210 -46.21 2.22 45.87
N MET A 211 -47.35 1.80 45.31
CA MET A 211 -48.68 2.12 45.87
C MET A 211 -48.90 1.51 47.25
N VAL A 212 -48.45 0.26 47.48
CA VAL A 212 -48.55 -0.37 48.81
C VAL A 212 -47.72 0.39 49.85
N ILE A 213 -46.52 0.81 49.50
CA ILE A 213 -45.65 1.59 50.41
C ILE A 213 -46.31 2.92 50.78
N VAL A 214 -46.89 3.65 49.83
CA VAL A 214 -47.58 4.92 50.09
C VAL A 214 -48.79 4.73 51.02
N VAL A 215 -49.57 3.66 50.83
CA VAL A 215 -50.73 3.36 51.69
C VAL A 215 -50.29 3.00 53.12
N VAL A 216 -49.25 2.18 53.28
CA VAL A 216 -48.73 1.82 54.62
C VAL A 216 -48.20 3.04 55.34
N VAL A 217 -47.42 3.89 54.65
CA VAL A 217 -46.91 5.15 55.23
C VAL A 217 -48.08 6.08 55.60
N GLY A 218 -49.08 6.21 54.73
CA GLY A 218 -50.28 7.01 55.00
C GLY A 218 -51.04 6.54 56.24
N VAL A 219 -51.27 5.22 56.39
CA VAL A 219 -51.95 4.65 57.56
C VAL A 219 -51.14 4.86 58.85
N VAL A 220 -49.81 4.70 58.80
CA VAL A 220 -48.93 4.93 59.95
C VAL A 220 -48.93 6.39 60.38
N VAL A 221 -48.88 7.33 59.42
CA VAL A 221 -48.93 8.77 59.71
C VAL A 221 -50.29 9.17 60.29
N VAL A 222 -51.40 8.63 59.77
CA VAL A 222 -52.75 8.91 60.29
C VAL A 222 -52.94 8.32 61.69
N LYS A 223 -52.42 7.12 61.96
CA LYS A 223 -52.46 6.52 63.31
C LYS A 223 -51.63 7.32 64.32
N ARG A 224 -50.46 7.83 63.93
CA ARG A 224 -49.61 8.67 64.81
C ARG A 224 -50.20 10.05 65.09
N LYS A 225 -51.01 10.59 64.18
CA LYS A 225 -51.64 11.90 64.36
C LYS A 225 -52.93 11.83 65.20
N LYS A 226 -53.42 10.63 65.49
CA LYS A 226 -54.65 10.38 66.25
C LYS A 226 -54.41 9.72 67.61
N ALA A 227 -53.14 9.56 68.00
CA ALA A 227 -52.69 9.10 69.32
C ALA A 227 -52.14 10.28 70.12
#